data_AF-A0A0V8J8S0-F1
#
_entry.id   AF-A0A0V8J8S0-F1
#
_cell.length_a   1.000
_cell.length_b   1.000
_cell.length_c   1.000
_cell.angle_alpha   90.00
_cell.angle_beta   90.00
_cell.angle_gamma   90.00
#
_symmetry.space_group_name_H-M   'P 1'
#
loop_
_entity.id
_entity.type
_entity.pdbx_description
1 polymer ?
#
loop_
_entity_poly.entity_id
_entity_poly.type
_entity_poly.pdbx_seq_one_letter_code
_entity_poly.pdbx_strand_id
1 'polypeptide(L)'
;MMKFDKLDAYFEQKESQQSSFDALVEREQKVQEELVALKHKYETLFTESLKTGVDKSKELDSLSVKIEETDRSYKNRQKERSVYTTLVPHKITAESLKADFMQFKKEFEKAEVQPKLDAILEVKKQFTRAVFDYIAVLDAYQAEKNAVEAEIGRDWAFDILGSVGPQTTAEVERYFITPDAIRQIERGHLPAGVTEDDIRGTK
;
A
#
# COMPACT_ATOMS: atom_id res chain seq x y z
N MET A 1 16.40 1.67 -2.57
CA MET A 1 15.00 1.69 -2.12
C MET A 1 14.96 1.44 -0.62
N MET A 2 14.71 2.49 0.14
CA MET A 2 14.60 2.44 1.59
C MET A 2 13.37 1.60 2.01
N LYS A 3 13.52 0.71 2.99
CA LYS A 3 12.43 -0.15 3.49
C LYS A 3 11.94 0.34 4.86
N PHE A 4 10.67 0.12 5.16
CA PHE A 4 10.06 0.47 6.45
C PHE A 4 9.88 -0.76 7.35
N ASP A 5 10.95 -1.15 8.04
CA ASP A 5 11.02 -2.42 8.79
C ASP A 5 10.09 -2.51 10.01
N LYS A 6 9.64 -1.38 10.54
CA LYS A 6 8.71 -1.36 11.69
C LYS A 6 7.33 -1.95 11.39
N LEU A 7 6.92 -1.99 10.11
CA LEU A 7 5.68 -2.64 9.71
C LEU A 7 5.76 -4.16 9.87
N ASP A 8 6.89 -4.76 9.49
CA ASP A 8 7.10 -6.21 9.62
C ASP A 8 7.09 -6.61 11.11
N ALA A 9 7.79 -5.84 11.95
CA ALA A 9 7.77 -6.05 13.40
C ALA A 9 6.37 -5.90 14.02
N TYR A 10 5.53 -5.01 13.48
CA TYR A 10 4.14 -4.87 13.92
C TYR A 10 3.30 -6.11 13.56
N PHE A 11 3.50 -6.68 12.37
CA PHE A 11 2.83 -7.91 11.96
C PHE A 11 3.26 -9.10 12.81
N GLU A 12 4.57 -9.27 13.04
CA GLU A 12 5.09 -10.33 13.92
C GLU A 12 4.52 -10.22 15.34
N GLN A 13 4.42 -9.00 15.89
CA GLN A 13 3.79 -8.78 17.18
C GLN A 13 2.31 -9.22 17.17
N LYS A 14 1.56 -8.84 16.13
CA LYS A 14 0.14 -9.18 16.03
C LYS A 14 -0.07 -10.68 15.91
N GLU A 15 0.74 -11.36 15.10
CA GLU A 15 0.68 -12.81 14.92
C GLU A 15 1.04 -13.55 16.22
N SER A 16 2.11 -13.12 16.91
CA SER A 16 2.50 -13.66 18.20
C SER A 16 1.42 -13.50 19.28
N GLN A 17 0.76 -12.33 19.32
CA GLN A 17 -0.36 -12.08 20.23
C GLN A 17 -1.59 -12.91 19.88
N GLN A 18 -1.92 -13.04 18.59
CA GLN A 18 -3.04 -13.86 18.14
C GLN A 18 -2.83 -15.33 18.49
N SER A 19 -1.66 -15.89 18.19
CA SER A 19 -1.34 -17.28 18.51
C SER A 19 -1.41 -17.55 20.03
N SER A 20 -0.90 -16.62 20.84
CA SER A 20 -1.00 -16.71 22.30
C SER A 20 -2.44 -16.65 22.81
N PHE A 21 -3.28 -15.81 22.19
CA PHE A 21 -4.70 -15.71 22.50
C PHE A 21 -5.46 -16.98 22.08
N ASP A 22 -5.18 -17.51 20.90
CA ASP A 22 -5.80 -18.74 20.40
C ASP A 22 -5.45 -19.93 21.32
N ALA A 23 -4.21 -20.01 21.80
CA ALA A 23 -3.79 -21.02 22.77
C ALA A 23 -4.49 -20.88 24.14
N LEU A 24 -4.94 -19.69 24.53
CA LEU A 24 -5.76 -19.48 25.73
C LEU A 24 -7.20 -19.96 25.50
N VAL A 25 -7.78 -19.61 24.34
CA VAL A 25 -9.13 -20.03 23.94
C VAL A 25 -9.22 -21.55 23.84
N GLU A 26 -8.24 -22.20 23.21
CA GLU A 26 -8.20 -23.66 23.08
C GLU A 26 -8.14 -24.35 24.46
N ARG A 27 -7.32 -23.82 25.38
CA ARG A 27 -7.25 -24.33 26.76
C ARG A 27 -8.57 -24.17 27.52
N GLU A 28 -9.25 -23.03 27.36
CA GLU A 28 -10.58 -22.80 27.95
C GLU A 28 -11.61 -23.78 27.39
N GLN A 29 -11.64 -23.95 26.07
CA GLN A 29 -12.59 -24.82 25.39
C GLN A 29 -12.44 -26.29 25.79
N LYS A 30 -11.19 -26.79 25.90
CA LYS A 30 -10.95 -28.18 26.37
C LYS A 30 -11.53 -28.45 27.76
N VAL A 31 -11.36 -27.52 28.69
CA VAL A 31 -11.91 -27.66 30.05
C VAL A 31 -13.44 -27.52 30.05
N GLN A 32 -14.00 -26.69 29.17
CA GLN A 32 -15.44 -26.57 28.99
C GLN A 32 -16.05 -27.88 28.47
N GLU A 33 -15.44 -28.49 27.45
CA GLU A 33 -15.88 -29.77 26.89
C GLU A 33 -15.82 -30.89 27.94
N GLU A 34 -14.76 -30.94 28.74
CA GLU A 34 -14.65 -31.88 29.87
C GLU A 34 -15.75 -31.66 30.91
N LEU A 35 -16.03 -30.41 31.28
CA LEU A 35 -17.10 -30.08 32.22
C LEU A 35 -18.47 -30.52 31.71
N VAL A 36 -18.76 -30.29 30.43
CA VAL A 36 -20.01 -30.72 29.79
C VAL A 36 -20.11 -32.25 29.78
N ALA A 37 -19.02 -32.94 29.43
CA ALA A 37 -18.98 -34.40 29.43
C ALA A 37 -19.18 -35.00 30.84
N LEU A 38 -18.58 -34.41 31.87
CA LEU A 38 -18.76 -34.84 33.26
C LEU A 38 -20.20 -34.64 33.74
N LYS A 39 -20.81 -33.49 33.44
CA LYS A 39 -22.23 -33.21 33.74
C LYS A 39 -23.15 -34.21 33.04
N HIS A 40 -22.91 -34.50 31.77
CA HIS A 40 -23.70 -35.49 31.03
C HIS A 40 -23.56 -36.91 31.59
N LYS A 41 -22.33 -37.30 32.00
CA LYS A 41 -22.09 -38.59 32.68
C LYS A 41 -22.84 -38.67 34.01
N TYR A 42 -22.83 -37.59 34.79
CA TYR A 42 -23.58 -37.51 36.04
C TYR A 42 -25.08 -37.67 35.83
N GLU A 43 -25.67 -36.93 34.89
CA GLU A 43 -27.09 -37.01 34.54
C GLU A 43 -27.49 -38.42 34.07
N THR A 44 -26.65 -39.05 33.25
CA THR A 44 -26.87 -40.40 32.75
C THR A 44 -26.86 -41.41 33.90
N LEU A 45 -25.85 -41.36 34.75
CA LEU A 45 -25.69 -42.26 35.89
C LEU A 45 -26.81 -42.10 36.91
N PHE A 46 -27.22 -40.84 37.18
CA PHE A 46 -28.33 -40.52 38.05
C PHE A 46 -29.64 -41.10 37.51
N THR A 47 -29.92 -40.90 36.23
CA THR A 47 -31.11 -41.44 35.57
C THR A 47 -31.13 -42.98 35.57
N GLU A 48 -29.97 -43.62 35.39
CA GLU A 48 -29.84 -45.07 35.46
C GLU A 48 -30.06 -45.63 36.87
N SER A 49 -29.52 -44.96 37.90
CA SER A 49 -29.76 -45.27 39.32
C SER A 49 -31.27 -45.26 39.63
N LEU A 50 -31.99 -44.23 39.18
CA LEU A 50 -33.44 -44.13 39.36
C LEU A 50 -34.22 -45.24 38.63
N LYS A 51 -33.80 -45.61 37.41
CA LYS A 51 -34.46 -46.66 36.61
C LYS A 51 -34.25 -48.06 37.18
N THR A 52 -33.06 -48.33 37.69
CA THR A 52 -32.65 -49.67 38.17
C THR A 52 -32.93 -49.87 39.65
N GLY A 53 -33.09 -48.79 40.42
CA GLY A 53 -33.21 -48.84 41.88
C GLY A 53 -31.90 -49.22 42.60
N VAL A 54 -30.77 -49.27 41.88
CA VAL A 54 -29.46 -49.59 42.44
C VAL A 54 -28.82 -48.31 42.98
N ASP A 55 -28.36 -48.36 44.22
CA ASP A 55 -27.65 -47.24 44.84
C ASP A 55 -26.29 -47.00 44.16
N LYS A 56 -26.18 -45.87 43.45
CA LYS A 56 -24.93 -45.38 42.83
C LYS A 56 -24.39 -44.11 43.51
N SER A 57 -24.79 -43.81 44.75
CA SER A 57 -24.48 -42.55 45.43
C SER A 57 -22.98 -42.23 45.47
N LYS A 58 -22.12 -43.22 45.75
CA LYS A 58 -20.65 -43.02 45.79
C LYS A 58 -20.06 -42.57 44.46
N GLU A 59 -20.55 -43.10 43.34
CA GLU A 59 -20.08 -42.72 42.01
C GLU A 59 -20.56 -41.32 41.62
N LEU A 60 -21.82 -41.00 41.98
CA LEU A 60 -22.39 -39.66 41.80
C LEU A 60 -21.62 -38.61 42.62
N ASP A 61 -21.29 -38.90 43.88
CA ASP A 61 -20.49 -38.00 44.73
C ASP A 61 -19.10 -37.76 44.11
N SER A 62 -18.45 -38.83 43.62
CA SER A 62 -17.16 -38.70 42.93
C SER A 62 -17.24 -37.84 41.67
N LEU A 63 -18.31 -38.01 40.86
CA LEU A 63 -18.55 -37.17 39.69
C LEU A 63 -18.85 -35.71 40.07
N SER A 64 -19.61 -35.48 41.15
CA SER A 64 -19.90 -34.14 41.65
C SER A 64 -18.64 -33.38 42.03
N VAL A 65 -17.73 -34.02 42.79
CA VAL A 65 -16.43 -33.43 43.15
C VAL A 65 -15.63 -33.07 41.90
N LYS A 66 -15.56 -33.98 40.91
CA LYS A 66 -14.86 -33.70 39.64
C LYS A 66 -15.51 -32.55 38.86
N ILE A 67 -16.83 -32.43 38.86
CA ILE A 67 -17.56 -31.33 38.22
C ILE A 67 -17.19 -30.01 38.90
N GLU A 68 -17.16 -29.95 40.23
CA GLU A 68 -16.80 -28.73 40.98
C GLU A 68 -15.34 -28.30 40.73
N GLU A 69 -14.41 -29.25 40.73
CA GLU A 69 -13.00 -29.00 40.40
C GLU A 69 -12.83 -28.49 38.97
N THR A 70 -13.52 -29.11 38.01
CA THR A 70 -13.47 -28.73 36.59
C THR A 70 -14.13 -27.38 36.35
N ASP A 71 -15.26 -27.07 37.02
CA ASP A 71 -15.92 -25.76 36.96
C ASP A 71 -15.01 -24.65 37.50
N ARG A 72 -14.30 -24.91 38.60
CA ARG A 72 -13.30 -23.98 39.13
C ARG A 72 -12.15 -23.77 38.15
N SER A 73 -11.65 -24.85 37.54
CA SER A 73 -10.61 -24.77 36.50
C SER A 73 -11.08 -23.93 35.31
N TYR A 74 -12.31 -24.16 34.82
CA TYR A 74 -12.91 -23.40 33.74
C TYR A 74 -12.99 -21.90 34.05
N LYS A 75 -13.52 -21.54 35.23
CA LYS A 75 -13.58 -20.14 35.70
C LYS A 75 -12.19 -19.49 35.77
N ASN A 76 -11.17 -20.24 36.21
CA ASN A 76 -9.80 -19.75 36.22
C ASN A 76 -9.27 -19.48 34.80
N ARG A 77 -9.58 -20.34 33.81
CA ARG A 77 -9.19 -20.12 32.41
C ARG A 77 -9.90 -18.93 31.77
N GLN A 78 -11.19 -18.75 32.05
CA GLN A 78 -11.92 -17.54 31.64
C GLN A 78 -11.28 -16.27 32.20
N LYS A 79 -10.87 -16.29 33.48
CA LYS A 79 -10.18 -15.17 34.11
C LYS A 79 -8.81 -14.94 33.49
N GLU A 80 -8.04 -15.99 33.21
CA GLU A 80 -6.74 -15.91 32.52
C GLU A 80 -6.88 -15.22 31.16
N ARG A 81 -7.86 -15.63 30.35
CA ARG A 81 -8.14 -15.01 29.04
C ARG A 81 -8.50 -13.53 29.17
N SER A 82 -9.41 -13.19 30.09
CA SER A 82 -9.84 -11.80 30.33
C SER A 82 -8.69 -10.90 30.81
N VAL A 83 -7.83 -11.43 31.69
CA VAL A 83 -6.63 -10.73 32.15
C VAL A 83 -5.64 -10.53 31.00
N TYR A 84 -5.42 -11.55 30.16
CA TYR A 84 -4.54 -11.45 29.00
C TYR A 84 -4.97 -10.32 28.06
N THR A 85 -6.26 -10.23 27.72
CA THR A 85 -6.77 -9.17 26.84
C THR A 85 -6.63 -7.77 27.42
N THR A 86 -6.59 -7.64 28.75
CA THR A 86 -6.51 -6.35 29.43
C THR A 86 -5.06 -5.92 29.69
N LEU A 87 -4.18 -6.87 30.01
CA LEU A 87 -2.84 -6.58 30.52
C LEU A 87 -1.73 -6.71 29.49
N VAL A 88 -1.93 -7.38 28.35
CA VAL A 88 -0.84 -7.53 27.37
C VAL A 88 -0.68 -6.22 26.59
N PRO A 89 0.38 -5.44 26.84
CA PRO A 89 0.58 -4.19 26.13
C PRO A 89 1.03 -4.47 24.70
N HIS A 90 0.58 -3.64 23.76
CA HIS A 90 1.17 -3.57 22.43
C HIS A 90 2.48 -2.77 22.51
N LYS A 91 3.63 -3.39 22.18
CA LYS A 91 4.91 -2.67 22.14
C LYS A 91 4.95 -1.66 21.00
N ILE A 92 4.42 -2.07 19.85
CA ILE A 92 4.17 -1.21 18.69
C ILE A 92 2.67 -0.96 18.60
N THR A 93 2.28 0.30 18.74
CA THR A 93 0.89 0.75 18.57
C THR A 93 0.69 1.31 17.16
N ALA A 94 -0.56 1.34 16.69
CA ALA A 94 -0.88 1.93 15.40
C ALA A 94 -0.48 3.43 15.33
N GLU A 95 -0.57 4.14 16.45
CA GLU A 95 -0.15 5.55 16.57
C GLU A 95 1.36 5.71 16.43
N SER A 96 2.14 4.86 17.11
CA SER A 96 3.61 4.85 16.97
C SER A 96 4.02 4.54 15.53
N LEU A 97 3.38 3.55 14.90
CA LEU A 97 3.64 3.16 13.52
C LEU A 97 3.35 4.31 12.53
N LYS A 98 2.25 5.04 12.74
CA LYS A 98 1.92 6.23 11.94
C LYS A 98 2.96 7.33 12.11
N ALA A 99 3.38 7.63 13.33
CA ALA A 99 4.40 8.64 13.60
C ALA A 99 5.73 8.28 12.94
N ASP A 100 6.15 7.02 13.05
CA ASP A 100 7.36 6.50 12.41
C ASP A 100 7.27 6.54 10.89
N PHE A 101 6.10 6.18 10.33
CA PHE A 101 5.91 6.21 8.88
C PHE A 101 5.92 7.65 8.32
N MET A 102 5.43 8.63 9.07
CA MET A 102 5.55 10.04 8.69
C MET A 102 7.02 10.49 8.60
N GLN A 103 7.87 10.02 9.51
CA GLN A 103 9.30 10.29 9.44
C GLN A 103 9.95 9.59 8.24
N PHE A 104 9.68 8.29 8.06
CA PHE A 104 10.14 7.53 6.91
C PHE A 104 9.74 8.19 5.59
N LYS A 105 8.48 8.65 5.46
CA LYS A 105 8.00 9.35 4.27
C LYS A 105 8.85 10.57 3.96
N LYS A 106 9.14 11.42 4.96
CA LYS A 106 9.97 12.62 4.77
C LYS A 106 11.38 12.26 4.32
N GLU A 107 11.97 11.22 4.90
CA GLU A 107 13.30 10.75 4.54
C GLU A 107 13.32 10.18 3.12
N PHE A 108 12.32 9.37 2.76
CA PHE A 108 12.14 8.82 1.41
C PHE A 108 11.91 9.92 0.37
N GLU A 109 11.05 10.91 0.67
CA GLU A 109 10.82 12.06 -0.18
C GLU A 109 12.14 12.80 -0.45
N LYS A 110 12.93 13.07 0.59
CA LYS A 110 14.22 13.75 0.45
C LYS A 110 15.26 12.92 -0.30
N ALA A 111 15.34 11.62 -0.04
CA ALA A 111 16.41 10.78 -0.55
C ALA A 111 16.15 10.21 -1.95
N GLU A 112 14.90 9.84 -2.25
CA GLU A 112 14.55 9.08 -3.46
C GLU A 112 13.68 9.92 -4.42
N VAL A 113 12.76 10.75 -3.91
CA VAL A 113 11.83 11.52 -4.75
C VAL A 113 12.43 12.85 -5.20
N GLN A 114 12.95 13.65 -4.27
CA GLN A 114 13.45 14.99 -4.54
C GLN A 114 14.55 15.01 -5.62
N PRO A 115 15.55 14.11 -5.62
CA PRO A 115 16.55 14.09 -6.67
C PRO A 115 15.97 13.84 -8.07
N LYS A 116 14.87 13.07 -8.17
CA LYS A 116 14.18 12.82 -9.45
C LYS A 116 13.37 14.04 -9.88
N LEU A 117 12.70 14.71 -8.94
CA LEU A 117 12.02 15.99 -9.22
C LEU A 117 13.00 17.08 -9.65
N ASP A 118 14.16 17.16 -9.02
CA ASP A 118 15.23 18.10 -9.39
C ASP A 118 15.77 17.80 -10.79
N ALA A 119 15.95 16.51 -11.14
CA ALA A 119 16.34 16.11 -12.49
C ALA A 119 15.27 16.48 -13.54
N ILE A 120 13.99 16.25 -13.24
CA ILE A 120 12.87 16.66 -14.10
C ILE A 120 12.85 18.18 -14.28
N LEU A 121 13.05 18.93 -13.20
CA LEU A 121 13.11 20.39 -13.23
C LEU A 121 14.26 20.87 -14.11
N GLU A 122 15.41 20.22 -14.05
CA GLU A 122 16.55 20.58 -14.88
C GLU A 122 16.29 20.32 -16.37
N VAL A 123 15.71 19.17 -16.71
CA VAL A 123 15.27 18.89 -18.09
C VAL A 123 14.23 19.91 -18.56
N LYS A 124 13.29 20.30 -17.69
CA LYS A 124 12.31 21.34 -18.01
C LYS A 124 12.97 22.67 -18.35
N LYS A 125 14.00 23.09 -17.61
CA LYS A 125 14.75 24.32 -17.92
C LYS A 125 15.45 24.21 -19.28
N GLN A 126 16.10 23.09 -19.55
CA GLN A 126 16.80 22.85 -20.81
C GLN A 126 15.84 22.86 -22.00
N PHE A 127 14.71 22.17 -21.90
CA PHE A 127 13.66 22.19 -22.92
C PHE A 127 13.11 23.61 -23.13
N THR A 128 12.79 24.32 -22.04
CA THR A 128 12.29 25.71 -22.13
C THR A 128 13.28 26.61 -22.87
N ARG A 129 14.58 26.49 -22.55
CA ARG A 129 15.63 27.24 -23.26
C ARG A 129 15.68 26.88 -24.74
N ALA A 130 15.68 25.59 -25.07
CA ALA A 130 15.69 25.13 -26.46
C ALA A 130 14.48 25.63 -27.26
N VAL A 131 13.30 25.68 -26.65
CA VAL A 131 12.09 26.24 -27.27
C VAL A 131 12.21 27.74 -27.50
N PHE A 132 12.77 28.50 -26.54
CA PHE A 132 13.01 29.94 -26.74
C PHE A 132 14.04 30.22 -27.83
N ASP A 133 15.13 29.46 -27.86
CA ASP A 133 16.15 29.58 -28.91
C ASP A 133 15.53 29.26 -30.28
N TYR A 134 14.67 28.23 -30.36
CA TYR A 134 13.90 27.89 -31.57
C TYR A 134 12.95 29.02 -32.00
N ILE A 135 12.17 29.59 -31.07
CA ILE A 135 11.27 30.71 -31.37
C ILE A 135 12.06 31.93 -31.89
N ALA A 136 13.19 32.25 -31.28
CA ALA A 136 14.04 33.36 -31.73
C ALA A 136 14.52 33.18 -33.18
N VAL A 137 14.84 31.95 -33.58
CA VAL A 137 15.19 31.63 -34.98
C VAL A 137 14.00 31.79 -35.92
N LEU A 138 12.80 31.37 -35.51
CA LEU A 138 11.59 31.60 -36.30
C LEU A 138 11.29 33.08 -36.48
N ASP A 139 11.42 33.88 -35.42
CA ASP A 139 11.19 35.32 -35.45
C ASP A 139 12.20 36.02 -36.37
N ALA A 140 13.47 35.61 -36.32
CA ALA A 140 14.50 36.11 -37.22
C ALA A 140 14.18 35.78 -38.68
N TYR A 141 13.77 34.54 -38.96
CA TYR A 141 13.33 34.14 -40.30
C TYR A 141 12.12 34.95 -40.77
N GLN A 142 11.12 35.15 -39.91
CA GLN A 142 9.92 35.91 -40.25
C GLN A 142 10.25 37.39 -40.50
N ALA A 143 11.20 37.96 -39.77
CA ALA A 143 11.68 39.32 -40.00
C ALA A 143 12.31 39.46 -41.40
N GLU A 144 13.20 38.53 -41.78
CA GLU A 144 13.80 38.50 -43.12
C GLU A 144 12.75 38.28 -44.21
N LYS A 145 11.81 37.34 -43.99
CA LYS A 145 10.67 37.11 -44.89
C LYS A 145 9.87 38.39 -45.13
N ASN A 146 9.53 39.11 -44.06
CA ASN A 146 8.79 40.36 -44.15
C ASN A 146 9.58 41.44 -44.90
N ALA A 147 10.90 41.53 -44.69
CA ALA A 147 11.76 42.47 -45.40
C ALA A 147 11.78 42.19 -46.91
N VAL A 148 11.86 40.91 -47.29
CA VAL A 148 11.76 40.49 -48.70
C VAL A 148 10.38 40.84 -49.26
N GLU A 149 9.28 40.45 -48.61
CA GLU A 149 7.92 40.75 -49.06
C GLU A 149 7.67 42.25 -49.29
N ALA A 150 8.26 43.10 -48.43
CA ALA A 150 8.14 44.55 -48.56
C ALA A 150 8.80 45.10 -49.83
N GLU A 151 9.89 44.48 -50.29
CA GLU A 151 10.65 44.94 -51.47
C GLU A 151 10.05 44.44 -52.79
N ILE A 152 9.65 43.16 -52.85
CA ILE A 152 9.19 42.53 -54.09
C ILE A 152 7.66 42.55 -54.28
N GLY A 153 6.90 43.05 -53.30
CA GLY A 153 5.44 43.15 -53.32
C GLY A 153 4.73 41.81 -53.10
N ARG A 154 3.44 41.84 -52.70
CA ARG A 154 2.65 40.64 -52.33
C ARG A 154 1.79 40.06 -53.46
N ASP A 155 2.14 40.28 -54.73
CA ASP A 155 1.28 39.92 -55.88
C ASP A 155 1.37 38.44 -56.32
N TRP A 156 1.84 37.52 -55.47
CA TRP A 156 1.92 36.10 -55.81
C TRP A 156 0.69 35.33 -55.34
N ALA A 157 0.18 34.44 -56.20
CA ALA A 157 -0.97 33.59 -55.89
C ALA A 157 -0.70 32.56 -54.77
N PHE A 158 0.56 32.35 -54.38
CA PHE A 158 0.99 31.39 -53.37
C PHE A 158 2.12 31.97 -52.48
N ASP A 159 2.19 31.55 -51.23
CA ASP A 159 3.28 31.90 -50.30
C ASP A 159 4.57 31.14 -50.66
N ILE A 160 5.38 31.73 -51.53
CA ILE A 160 6.63 31.13 -52.05
C ILE A 160 7.70 31.05 -50.94
N LEU A 161 7.65 31.97 -49.96
CA LEU A 161 8.61 32.03 -48.87
C LEU A 161 8.28 30.95 -47.82
N GLY A 162 7.00 30.66 -47.61
CA GLY A 162 6.55 29.55 -46.78
C GLY A 162 6.86 29.74 -45.30
N SER A 163 6.81 28.64 -44.54
CA SER A 163 7.13 28.60 -43.11
C SER A 163 8.18 27.54 -42.85
N VAL A 164 9.10 27.82 -41.92
CA VAL A 164 10.23 26.95 -41.58
C VAL A 164 10.01 26.15 -40.29
N GLY A 165 8.86 26.31 -39.64
CA GLY A 165 8.46 25.51 -38.49
C GLY A 165 7.74 24.21 -38.86
N PRO A 166 7.40 23.35 -37.89
CA PRO A 166 6.49 22.21 -38.07
C PRO A 166 5.18 22.67 -38.71
N GLN A 167 4.75 21.97 -39.77
CA GLN A 167 3.52 22.27 -40.49
C GLN A 167 2.37 21.33 -40.11
N THR A 168 2.69 20.18 -39.50
CA THR A 168 1.69 19.17 -39.14
C THR A 168 1.68 18.86 -37.64
N THR A 169 0.53 18.38 -37.14
CA THR A 169 0.41 17.92 -35.75
C THR A 169 1.42 16.82 -35.42
N ALA A 170 1.67 15.89 -36.35
CA ALA A 170 2.64 14.81 -36.17
C ALA A 170 4.08 15.34 -36.04
N GLU A 171 4.46 16.38 -36.78
CA GLU A 171 5.76 17.02 -36.63
C GLU A 171 5.87 17.78 -35.29
N VAL A 172 4.80 18.45 -34.86
CA VAL A 172 4.77 19.10 -33.54
C VAL A 172 4.92 18.07 -32.43
N GLU A 173 4.17 16.97 -32.48
CA GLU A 173 4.24 15.88 -31.49
C GLU A 173 5.60 15.19 -31.47
N ARG A 174 6.31 15.15 -32.60
CA ARG A 174 7.65 14.56 -32.69
C ARG A 174 8.72 15.39 -31.96
N TYR A 175 8.63 16.71 -31.98
CA TYR A 175 9.69 17.59 -31.46
C TYR A 175 9.33 18.29 -30.13
N PHE A 176 8.04 18.41 -29.80
CA PHE A 176 7.58 19.14 -28.62
C PHE A 176 6.82 18.23 -27.66
N ILE A 177 6.94 18.55 -26.36
CA ILE A 177 6.14 17.92 -25.31
C ILE A 177 4.73 18.51 -25.37
N THR A 178 3.78 17.76 -25.94
CA THR A 178 2.36 18.12 -26.02
C THR A 178 1.57 17.63 -24.81
N PRO A 179 0.34 18.13 -24.58
CA PRO A 179 -0.55 17.57 -23.54
C PRO A 179 -0.85 16.08 -23.71
N ASP A 180 -0.78 15.55 -24.94
CA ASP A 180 -0.93 14.12 -25.17
C ASP A 180 0.34 13.36 -24.76
N ALA A 181 1.53 13.87 -25.11
CA ALA A 181 2.80 13.31 -24.66
C ALA A 181 2.87 13.23 -23.12
N ILE A 182 2.40 14.26 -22.40
CA ILE A 182 2.31 14.26 -20.94
C ILE A 182 1.40 13.12 -20.45
N ARG A 183 0.20 12.97 -21.02
CA ARG A 183 -0.73 11.89 -20.65
C ARG A 183 -0.16 10.50 -20.94
N GLN A 184 0.63 10.34 -21.99
CA GLN A 184 1.31 9.09 -22.29
C GLN A 184 2.41 8.79 -21.26
N ILE A 185 3.24 9.77 -20.92
CA ILE A 185 4.29 9.65 -19.90
C ILE A 185 3.70 9.32 -18.52
N GLU A 186 2.61 9.97 -18.12
CA GLU A 186 1.90 9.69 -16.85
C GLU A 186 1.41 8.24 -16.75
N ARG A 187 1.13 7.60 -17.90
CA ARG A 187 0.73 6.19 -17.99
C ARG A 187 1.92 5.23 -18.16
N GLY A 188 3.15 5.75 -18.19
CA GLY A 188 4.36 4.96 -18.44
C GLY A 188 4.56 4.55 -19.90
N HIS A 189 3.92 5.23 -20.84
CA HIS A 189 4.12 5.03 -22.27
C HIS A 189 5.09 6.05 -22.85
N LEU A 190 5.76 5.65 -23.93
CA LEU A 190 6.66 6.53 -24.67
C LEU A 190 5.88 7.45 -25.61
N PRO A 191 6.13 8.77 -25.58
CA PRO A 191 5.54 9.69 -26.53
C PRO A 191 6.04 9.44 -27.96
N ALA A 192 5.25 9.86 -28.94
CA ALA A 192 5.60 9.74 -30.35
C ALA A 192 6.98 10.38 -30.64
N GLY A 193 7.82 9.67 -31.40
CA GLY A 193 9.15 10.15 -31.76
C GLY A 193 10.26 9.89 -30.73
N VAL A 194 9.94 9.27 -29.58
CA VAL A 194 10.93 8.83 -28.58
C VAL A 194 10.95 7.30 -28.51
N THR A 195 12.15 6.72 -28.58
CA THR A 195 12.37 5.26 -28.49
C THR A 195 12.95 4.87 -27.13
N GLU A 196 12.91 3.58 -26.80
CA GLU A 196 13.54 3.07 -25.56
C GLU A 196 15.06 3.33 -25.54
N ASP A 197 15.70 3.27 -26.70
CA ASP A 197 17.15 3.50 -26.84
C ASP A 197 17.51 4.96 -26.52
N ASP A 198 16.64 5.91 -26.87
CA ASP A 198 16.81 7.33 -26.54
C ASP A 198 16.80 7.58 -25.01
N ILE A 199 16.11 6.74 -24.25
CA ILE A 199 15.94 6.89 -22.80
C ILE A 199 17.03 6.15 -22.01
N ARG A 200 17.48 4.99 -22.51
CA ARG A 200 18.48 4.16 -21.82
C ARG A 200 19.90 4.71 -21.95
N GLY A 201 20.13 5.69 -22.83
CA GLY A 201 21.44 6.33 -23.00
C GLY A 201 22.54 5.36 -23.48
N THR A 202 22.18 4.18 -23.98
CA THR A 202 23.10 3.23 -24.59
C THR A 202 23.41 3.67 -26.02
N LYS A 203 24.50 4.42 -26.17
CA LYS A 203 25.28 4.45 -27.41
C LYS A 203 26.54 3.60 -27.23
#